data_AF-A0A3B9YB96-F1
#
_entry.id   AF-A0A3B9YB96-F1
#
_cell.length_a   1.000
_cell.length_b   1.000
_cell.length_c   1.000
_cell.angle_alpha   90.00
_cell.angle_beta   90.00
_cell.angle_gamma   90.00
#
_symmetry.space_group_name_H-M   'P 1'
#
loop_
_entity.id
_entity.type
_entity.pdbx_description
1 polymer ?
#
loop_
_entity_poly.entity_id
_entity_poly.type
_entity_poly.pdbx_seq_one_letter_code
_entity_poly.pdbx_strand_id
1 'polypeptide(L)'
;MTQTAPVTPGTTYTVHAGDSLFSIAQKAYGNGADWPIIYDANKQVIGPNPNVLRIGEVLTIPTLSPTPGAIYIVHQGDSLTSIAQRAYGDGNQWPLIYNANKQVIGNNPNVIQAGQVLHIPPAPSPALPLRQSQQIQGDILAGFKKDHAVYLFYNFNDQASGRAWLKELIPFIAKTKDVVTFNDAFSAARAANHGNDPPNLKATWVNVSLTFSGLTTLFNANSKATSDISALFPHFAQGPASDESTFANGDKDFNNPNNPNNPSNPNNWKFGRDNNIHAMLNIQADDPKDLQAKVQEMQALANKHGLHQVFDQDGATLPGALKGHEHFGFKDGISQPGVAGFDSVDPHDPNKNPQAPLGHVLGSPGTEVIQAGEFILGEQVENDPTFPERNFPPDFIQSNLSWMKEGSFQVVRRLNQDVAGYRDGIASALPADGSMNAEMLGAKVVGRWKSGTPIDLSPDQDNNLTDNARI
;
A
#
# COMPACT_ATOMS: atom_id res chain seq x y z
N MET A 1 35.03 -49.84 -16.02
CA MET A 1 33.93 -48.86 -15.90
C MET A 1 34.38 -47.84 -14.87
N THR A 2 34.77 -46.64 -15.30
CA THR A 2 35.19 -45.57 -14.39
C THR A 2 33.95 -44.99 -13.72
N GLN A 3 33.89 -45.11 -12.39
CA GLN A 3 32.84 -44.54 -11.56
C GLN A 3 32.99 -43.01 -11.59
N THR A 4 32.06 -42.32 -12.26
CA THR A 4 32.03 -40.85 -12.34
C THR A 4 31.64 -40.27 -10.98
N ALA A 5 32.38 -39.27 -10.50
CA ALA A 5 32.08 -38.58 -9.25
C ALA A 5 30.67 -37.95 -9.26
N PRO A 6 29.93 -37.97 -8.13
CA PRO A 6 28.59 -37.37 -8.04
C PRO A 6 28.66 -35.85 -8.22
N VAL A 7 27.68 -35.29 -8.95
CA VAL A 7 27.49 -33.84 -9.09
C VAL A 7 26.32 -33.44 -8.20
N THR A 8 26.57 -32.66 -7.16
CA THR A 8 25.56 -32.31 -6.16
C THR A 8 25.22 -30.82 -6.24
N PRO A 9 23.93 -30.44 -6.37
CA PRO A 9 23.52 -29.04 -6.22
C PRO A 9 23.94 -28.44 -4.87
N GLY A 10 24.40 -27.19 -4.87
CA GLY A 10 24.89 -26.50 -3.68
C GLY A 10 26.36 -26.77 -3.34
N THR A 11 27.07 -27.55 -4.15
CA THR A 11 28.52 -27.78 -4.02
C THR A 11 29.26 -27.26 -5.24
N THR A 12 30.59 -27.32 -5.19
CA THR A 12 31.43 -27.13 -6.37
C THR A 12 31.70 -28.45 -7.08
N TYR A 13 31.87 -28.43 -8.40
CA TYR A 13 32.20 -29.57 -9.23
C TYR A 13 33.43 -29.28 -10.09
N THR A 14 34.40 -30.20 -10.10
CA THR A 14 35.57 -30.09 -10.98
C THR A 14 35.27 -30.74 -12.33
N VAL A 15 35.46 -30.00 -13.42
CA VAL A 15 35.24 -30.47 -14.80
C VAL A 15 36.21 -31.59 -15.17
N HIS A 16 35.68 -32.70 -15.70
CA HIS A 16 36.46 -33.84 -16.19
C HIS A 16 36.44 -33.90 -17.74
N ALA A 17 37.31 -34.74 -18.29
CA ALA A 17 37.35 -34.96 -19.73
C ALA A 17 36.01 -35.49 -20.26
N GLY A 18 35.45 -34.80 -21.26
CA GLY A 18 34.18 -35.17 -21.90
C GLY A 18 32.93 -34.57 -21.25
N ASP A 19 33.07 -33.77 -20.20
CA ASP A 19 31.93 -33.02 -19.66
C ASP A 19 31.49 -31.88 -20.59
N SER A 20 30.19 -31.63 -20.59
CA SER A 20 29.51 -30.44 -21.09
C SER A 20 28.60 -29.89 -20.01
N LEU A 21 28.23 -28.61 -20.08
CA LEU A 21 27.25 -28.05 -19.13
C LEU A 21 25.93 -28.83 -19.17
N PHE A 22 25.53 -29.34 -20.33
CA PHE A 22 24.38 -30.24 -20.48
C PHE A 22 24.55 -31.54 -19.69
N SER A 23 25.68 -32.23 -19.84
CA SER A 23 25.91 -33.48 -19.11
C SER A 23 26.10 -33.25 -17.60
N ILE A 24 26.66 -32.10 -17.20
CA ILE A 24 26.80 -31.73 -15.79
C ILE A 24 25.41 -31.42 -15.20
N ALA A 25 24.56 -30.65 -15.90
CA ALA A 25 23.18 -30.40 -15.50
C ALA A 25 22.34 -31.68 -15.45
N GLN A 26 22.51 -32.58 -16.42
CA GLN A 26 21.86 -33.88 -16.41
C GLN A 26 22.24 -34.71 -15.17
N LYS A 27 23.50 -34.64 -14.74
CA LYS A 27 24.00 -35.30 -13.52
C LYS A 27 23.54 -34.60 -12.25
N ALA A 28 23.53 -33.26 -12.22
CA ALA A 28 23.22 -32.45 -11.05
C ALA A 28 21.71 -32.34 -10.77
N TYR A 29 20.91 -32.13 -11.81
CA TYR A 29 19.51 -31.77 -11.73
C TYR A 29 18.58 -32.85 -12.28
N GLY A 30 19.13 -33.85 -12.99
CA GLY A 30 18.33 -34.86 -13.68
C GLY A 30 17.77 -34.40 -15.03
N ASN A 31 18.12 -33.19 -15.47
CA ASN A 31 17.69 -32.60 -16.74
C ASN A 31 18.83 -31.76 -17.36
N GLY A 32 19.36 -32.22 -18.49
CA GLY A 32 20.45 -31.52 -19.18
C GLY A 32 20.06 -30.16 -19.76
N ALA A 33 18.76 -29.89 -19.98
CA ALA A 33 18.29 -28.60 -20.47
C ALA A 33 18.52 -27.46 -19.47
N ASP A 34 18.77 -27.77 -18.19
CA ASP A 34 19.01 -26.80 -17.12
C ASP A 34 20.46 -26.30 -17.07
N TRP A 35 21.27 -26.64 -18.09
CA TRP A 35 22.64 -26.17 -18.22
C TRP A 35 22.85 -24.64 -18.19
N PRO A 36 21.92 -23.78 -18.65
CA PRO A 36 22.11 -22.33 -18.59
C PRO A 36 22.28 -21.81 -17.16
N ILE A 37 21.68 -22.50 -16.17
CA ILE A 37 21.76 -22.12 -14.75
C ILE A 37 23.17 -22.28 -14.22
N ILE A 38 23.86 -23.36 -14.61
CA ILE A 38 25.27 -23.58 -14.29
C ILE A 38 26.12 -22.56 -15.03
N TYR A 39 25.81 -22.25 -16.30
CA TYR A 39 26.56 -21.23 -17.04
C TYR A 39 26.49 -19.87 -16.36
N ASP A 40 25.28 -19.40 -16.04
CA ASP A 40 25.03 -18.07 -15.47
C ASP A 40 25.79 -17.86 -14.15
N ALA A 41 25.80 -18.87 -13.28
CA ALA A 41 26.53 -18.83 -12.02
C ALA A 41 28.06 -18.90 -12.17
N ASN A 42 28.57 -19.35 -13.32
CA ASN A 42 30.00 -19.55 -13.58
C ASN A 42 30.52 -18.74 -14.77
N LYS A 43 29.79 -17.72 -15.24
CA LYS A 43 30.20 -16.89 -16.39
C LYS A 43 31.61 -16.31 -16.25
N GLN A 44 32.00 -15.97 -15.02
CA GLN A 44 33.34 -15.45 -14.72
C GLN A 44 34.45 -16.51 -14.85
N VAL A 45 34.12 -17.79 -14.65
CA VAL A 45 35.06 -18.92 -14.76
C VAL A 45 35.11 -19.45 -16.19
N ILE A 46 33.95 -19.65 -16.83
CA ILE A 46 33.81 -20.24 -18.16
C ILE A 46 34.11 -19.22 -19.28
N GLY A 47 33.84 -17.95 -19.03
CA GLY A 47 33.96 -16.89 -20.03
C GLY A 47 32.77 -16.84 -21.00
N PRO A 48 32.89 -16.13 -22.13
CA PRO A 48 31.75 -15.77 -22.99
C PRO A 48 31.17 -16.93 -23.81
N ASN A 49 31.86 -18.08 -23.89
CA ASN A 49 31.38 -19.23 -24.67
C ASN A 49 31.04 -20.41 -23.75
N PRO A 50 29.74 -20.75 -23.57
CA PRO A 50 29.29 -21.83 -22.68
C PRO A 50 29.70 -23.24 -23.14
N ASN A 51 30.14 -23.40 -24.40
CA ASN A 51 30.53 -24.69 -24.95
C ASN A 51 32.01 -25.04 -24.71
N VAL A 52 32.78 -24.16 -24.06
CA VAL A 52 34.22 -24.35 -23.81
C VAL A 52 34.45 -24.51 -22.31
N LEU A 53 34.52 -25.75 -21.86
CA LEU A 53 34.92 -26.09 -20.49
C LEU A 53 36.35 -26.62 -20.48
N ARG A 54 37.18 -26.17 -19.54
CA ARG A 54 38.55 -26.68 -19.37
C ARG A 54 38.59 -27.72 -18.27
N ILE A 55 39.28 -28.82 -18.54
CA ILE A 55 39.50 -29.90 -17.56
C ILE A 55 40.18 -29.29 -16.33
N GLY A 56 39.61 -29.55 -15.15
CA GLY A 56 40.09 -29.00 -13.87
C GLY A 56 39.41 -27.70 -13.44
N GLU A 57 38.57 -27.07 -14.27
CA GLU A 57 37.76 -25.92 -13.85
C GLU A 57 36.82 -26.32 -12.71
N VAL A 58 36.77 -25.50 -11.66
CA VAL A 58 35.87 -25.70 -10.53
C VAL A 58 34.63 -24.82 -10.75
N LEU A 59 33.51 -25.47 -11.02
CA LEU A 59 32.22 -24.81 -11.23
C LEU A 59 31.39 -24.86 -9.96
N THR A 60 30.80 -23.74 -9.55
CA THR A 60 29.71 -23.71 -8.59
C THR A 60 28.50 -24.40 -9.23
N ILE A 61 27.87 -25.37 -8.56
CA ILE A 61 26.62 -25.97 -9.02
C ILE A 61 25.48 -25.35 -8.22
N PRO A 62 24.70 -24.39 -8.77
CA PRO A 62 23.65 -23.73 -8.01
C PRO A 62 22.58 -24.71 -7.53
N THR A 63 21.98 -24.47 -6.38
CA THR A 63 20.72 -25.11 -6.02
C THR A 63 19.59 -24.47 -6.83
N LEU A 64 18.70 -25.28 -7.41
CA LEU A 64 17.42 -24.80 -7.88
C LEU A 64 16.56 -24.52 -6.63
N SER A 65 16.45 -23.25 -6.25
CA SER A 65 15.61 -22.89 -5.10
C SER A 65 14.15 -23.00 -5.50
N PRO A 66 13.31 -23.76 -4.77
CA PRO A 66 11.87 -23.79 -5.03
C PRO A 66 11.28 -22.38 -4.83
N THR A 67 10.49 -21.91 -5.80
CA THR A 67 9.85 -20.59 -5.77
C THR A 67 8.35 -20.75 -5.47
N PRO A 68 7.79 -20.03 -4.48
CA PRO A 68 6.35 -20.00 -4.25
C PRO A 68 5.56 -19.60 -5.51
N GLY A 69 4.50 -20.33 -5.83
CA GLY A 69 3.68 -20.10 -7.02
C GLY A 69 4.22 -20.70 -8.32
N ALA A 70 5.34 -21.44 -8.27
CA ALA A 70 5.94 -22.11 -9.42
C ALA A 70 5.91 -23.63 -9.29
N ILE A 71 6.23 -24.33 -10.39
CA ILE A 71 6.51 -25.77 -10.36
C ILE A 71 7.97 -26.01 -9.98
N TYR A 72 8.23 -27.10 -9.26
CA TYR A 72 9.55 -27.52 -8.81
C TYR A 72 9.77 -29.00 -9.10
N ILE A 73 10.97 -29.35 -9.56
CA ILE A 73 11.36 -30.74 -9.82
C ILE A 73 12.11 -31.26 -8.60
N VAL A 74 11.61 -32.32 -7.97
CA VAL A 74 12.23 -32.95 -6.80
C VAL A 74 13.61 -33.48 -7.18
N HIS A 75 14.63 -33.16 -6.39
CA HIS A 75 15.99 -33.66 -6.57
C HIS A 75 16.34 -34.74 -5.54
N GLN A 76 17.42 -35.48 -5.80
CA GLN A 76 17.89 -36.52 -4.89
C GLN A 76 18.26 -35.92 -3.52
N GLY A 77 17.67 -36.44 -2.44
CA GLY A 77 17.88 -35.95 -1.08
C GLY A 77 16.86 -34.91 -0.59
N ASP A 78 15.91 -34.53 -1.43
CA ASP A 78 14.80 -33.66 -1.01
C ASP A 78 13.83 -34.37 -0.06
N SER A 79 13.28 -33.58 0.87
CA SER A 79 12.07 -33.89 1.62
C SER A 79 11.10 -32.72 1.50
N LEU A 80 9.81 -32.92 1.76
CA LEU A 80 8.86 -31.80 1.75
C LEU A 80 9.24 -30.72 2.76
N THR A 81 9.85 -31.09 3.89
CA THR A 81 10.39 -30.17 4.90
C THR A 81 11.56 -29.35 4.36
N SER A 82 12.53 -29.97 3.69
CA SER A 82 13.67 -29.23 3.13
C SER A 82 13.27 -28.35 1.95
N ILE A 83 12.30 -28.78 1.13
CA ILE A 83 11.72 -27.96 0.07
C ILE A 83 10.97 -26.77 0.68
N ALA A 84 10.12 -26.97 1.68
CA ALA A 84 9.38 -25.89 2.36
C ALA A 84 10.31 -24.89 3.05
N GLN A 85 11.38 -25.36 3.71
CA GLN A 85 12.37 -24.50 4.33
C GLN A 85 13.05 -23.58 3.30
N ARG A 86 13.32 -24.08 2.09
CA ARG A 86 13.93 -23.29 1.00
C ARG A 86 12.93 -22.40 0.27
N ALA A 87 11.68 -22.83 0.15
CA ALA A 87 10.62 -22.10 -0.57
C ALA A 87 10.00 -20.98 0.26
N TYR A 88 9.80 -21.22 1.55
CA TYR A 88 9.02 -20.35 2.44
C TYR A 88 9.81 -19.83 3.64
N GLY A 89 11.07 -20.24 3.81
CA GLY A 89 11.85 -19.92 5.00
C GLY A 89 11.43 -20.70 6.26
N ASP A 90 10.45 -21.61 6.17
CA ASP A 90 9.94 -22.42 7.29
C ASP A 90 9.63 -23.86 6.86
N GLY A 91 10.43 -24.82 7.36
CA GLY A 91 10.25 -26.25 7.09
C GLY A 91 8.93 -26.83 7.62
N ASN A 92 8.28 -26.18 8.60
CA ASN A 92 6.98 -26.63 9.13
C ASN A 92 5.83 -26.43 8.13
N GLN A 93 6.06 -25.67 7.06
CA GLN A 93 5.08 -25.43 6.00
C GLN A 93 5.01 -26.52 4.93
N TRP A 94 5.75 -27.62 5.10
CA TRP A 94 5.68 -28.80 4.24
C TRP A 94 4.25 -29.34 3.97
N PRO A 95 3.27 -29.25 4.90
CA PRO A 95 1.91 -29.73 4.63
C PRO A 95 1.21 -29.00 3.48
N LEU A 96 1.60 -27.76 3.17
CA LEU A 96 1.05 -26.99 2.05
C LEU A 96 1.45 -27.62 0.72
N ILE A 97 2.74 -27.94 0.59
CA ILE A 97 3.29 -28.61 -0.58
C ILE A 97 2.65 -30.00 -0.70
N TYR A 98 2.52 -30.75 0.40
CA TYR A 98 1.85 -32.04 0.37
C TYR A 98 0.40 -31.91 -0.12
N ASN A 99 -0.40 -31.02 0.49
CA ASN A 99 -1.82 -30.84 0.17
C ASN A 99 -2.05 -30.43 -1.28
N ALA A 100 -1.21 -29.54 -1.82
CA ALA A 100 -1.28 -29.12 -3.23
C ALA A 100 -0.91 -30.25 -4.20
N ASN A 101 -0.14 -31.25 -3.76
CA ASN A 101 0.42 -32.30 -4.61
C ASN A 101 0.00 -33.71 -4.21
N LYS A 102 -1.07 -33.88 -3.42
CA LYS A 102 -1.54 -35.21 -2.96
C LYS A 102 -1.75 -36.20 -4.10
N GLN A 103 -2.20 -35.72 -5.26
CA GLN A 103 -2.40 -36.55 -6.45
C GLN A 103 -1.08 -37.08 -7.05
N VAL A 104 0.02 -36.35 -6.87
CA VAL A 104 1.36 -36.72 -7.38
C VAL A 104 2.15 -37.52 -6.34
N ILE A 105 2.04 -37.16 -5.06
CA ILE A 105 2.81 -37.75 -3.95
C ILE A 105 2.14 -39.05 -3.42
N GLY A 106 0.82 -39.16 -3.52
CA GLY A 106 0.06 -40.26 -2.94
C GLY A 106 -0.14 -40.12 -1.43
N ASN A 107 -0.44 -41.23 -0.76
CA ASN A 107 -0.92 -41.22 0.64
C ASN A 107 0.17 -41.01 1.70
N ASN A 108 1.45 -41.10 1.33
CA ASN A 108 2.57 -40.98 2.27
C ASN A 108 3.42 -39.74 1.93
N PRO A 109 3.35 -38.66 2.73
CA PRO A 109 4.09 -37.42 2.46
C PRO A 109 5.62 -37.56 2.60
N ASN A 110 6.10 -38.62 3.25
CA ASN A 110 7.53 -38.84 3.46
C ASN A 110 8.22 -39.52 2.27
N VAL A 111 7.47 -39.85 1.21
CA VAL A 111 7.97 -40.57 0.04
C VAL A 111 7.80 -39.70 -1.20
N ILE A 112 8.80 -38.85 -1.45
CA ILE A 112 8.96 -38.13 -2.72
C ILE A 112 10.16 -38.71 -3.49
N GLN A 113 10.10 -38.71 -4.81
CA GLN A 113 11.10 -39.31 -5.71
C GLN A 113 11.73 -38.23 -6.58
N ALA A 114 13.04 -38.34 -6.80
CA ALA A 114 13.74 -37.45 -7.72
C ALA A 114 13.09 -37.51 -9.12
N GLY A 115 12.90 -36.34 -9.73
CA GLY A 115 12.20 -36.16 -11.01
C GLY A 115 10.69 -35.91 -10.88
N GLN A 116 10.08 -36.03 -9.70
CA GLN A 116 8.68 -35.64 -9.51
C GLN A 116 8.52 -34.13 -9.68
N VAL A 117 7.50 -33.71 -10.43
CA VAL A 117 7.14 -32.29 -10.57
C VAL A 117 6.08 -31.97 -9.52
N LEU A 118 6.40 -31.07 -8.59
CA LEU A 118 5.51 -30.57 -7.56
C LEU A 118 5.14 -29.12 -7.84
N HIS A 119 3.87 -28.77 -7.69
CA HIS A 119 3.43 -27.39 -7.59
C HIS A 119 3.78 -26.84 -6.21
N ILE A 120 4.63 -25.82 -6.13
CA ILE A 120 4.92 -25.13 -4.87
C ILE A 120 3.84 -24.06 -4.71
N PRO A 121 2.82 -24.26 -3.86
CA PRO A 121 1.80 -23.22 -3.68
C PRO A 121 2.47 -21.91 -3.21
N PRO A 122 1.83 -20.76 -3.44
CA PRO A 122 2.25 -19.54 -2.76
C PRO A 122 2.40 -19.80 -1.26
N ALA A 123 3.41 -19.19 -0.63
CA ALA A 123 3.52 -19.23 0.83
C ALA A 123 2.17 -18.78 1.41
N PRO A 124 1.70 -19.34 2.54
CA PRO A 124 0.75 -18.62 3.34
C PRO A 124 1.50 -17.33 3.66
N SER A 125 1.00 -16.22 3.12
CA SER A 125 1.42 -14.92 3.61
C SER A 125 1.45 -15.03 5.15
N PRO A 126 2.46 -14.46 5.87
CA PRO A 126 2.21 -14.15 7.28
C PRO A 126 0.83 -13.50 7.26
N ALA A 127 -0.15 -14.12 7.94
CA ALA A 127 -1.55 -13.76 7.72
C ALA A 127 -1.57 -12.23 7.72
N LEU A 128 -2.08 -11.61 6.67
CA LEU A 128 -2.18 -10.16 6.60
C LEU A 128 -3.53 -9.86 7.24
N PRO A 129 -3.69 -9.94 8.58
CA PRO A 129 -5.00 -9.96 9.22
C PRO A 129 -5.78 -8.70 8.89
N LEU A 130 -5.09 -7.58 8.68
CA LEU A 130 -5.71 -6.31 8.38
C LEU A 130 -6.37 -6.34 6.99
N ARG A 131 -5.86 -7.10 6.03
CA ARG A 131 -6.53 -7.33 4.73
C ARG A 131 -7.86 -8.07 4.88
N GLN A 132 -8.04 -8.81 5.97
CA GLN A 132 -9.28 -9.53 6.28
C GLN A 132 -10.17 -8.78 7.28
N SER A 133 -9.79 -7.57 7.69
CA SER A 133 -10.54 -6.83 8.70
C SER A 133 -11.95 -6.48 8.20
N GLN A 134 -12.92 -6.81 9.03
CA GLN A 134 -14.33 -6.41 8.89
C GLN A 134 -14.70 -5.23 9.79
N GLN A 135 -13.75 -4.74 10.59
CA GLN A 135 -13.95 -3.65 11.55
C GLN A 135 -13.37 -2.33 11.05
N ILE A 136 -12.25 -2.38 10.30
CA ILE A 136 -11.62 -1.20 9.70
C ILE A 136 -12.39 -0.80 8.44
N GLN A 137 -12.69 0.50 8.31
CA GLN A 137 -13.33 1.05 7.10
C GLN A 137 -12.36 1.06 5.92
N GLY A 138 -12.84 0.68 4.74
CA GLY A 138 -11.97 0.27 3.63
C GLY A 138 -11.10 1.36 3.01
N ASP A 139 -11.47 2.63 3.16
CA ASP A 139 -10.66 3.74 2.64
C ASP A 139 -9.39 3.99 3.46
N ILE A 140 -9.30 3.45 4.69
CA ILE A 140 -8.16 3.67 5.60
C ILE A 140 -6.93 2.89 5.12
N LEU A 141 -7.09 1.60 4.78
CA LEU A 141 -5.96 0.72 4.40
C LEU A 141 -5.98 0.34 2.93
N ALA A 142 -7.14 -0.03 2.38
CA ALA A 142 -7.23 -0.53 1.02
C ALA A 142 -7.32 0.60 -0.02
N GLY A 143 -7.90 1.73 0.38
CA GLY A 143 -8.25 2.86 -0.48
C GLY A 143 -9.37 2.50 -1.45
N PHE A 144 -10.36 3.38 -1.60
CA PHE A 144 -11.48 3.12 -2.53
C PHE A 144 -11.05 3.08 -4.00
N LYS A 145 -10.04 3.88 -4.40
CA LYS A 145 -9.43 3.89 -5.74
C LYS A 145 -10.48 4.03 -6.86
N LYS A 146 -11.31 5.08 -6.75
CA LYS A 146 -12.40 5.38 -7.68
C LYS A 146 -12.20 6.71 -8.39
N ASP A 147 -12.79 6.82 -9.58
CA ASP A 147 -12.64 8.00 -10.43
C ASP A 147 -13.60 9.16 -10.06
N HIS A 148 -14.65 8.88 -9.28
CA HIS A 148 -15.65 9.86 -8.89
C HIS A 148 -15.94 9.80 -7.39
N ALA A 149 -16.09 10.95 -6.75
CA ALA A 149 -16.34 11.09 -5.33
C ALA A 149 -17.34 12.22 -5.03
N VAL A 150 -18.16 12.04 -4.00
CA VAL A 150 -18.89 13.12 -3.33
C VAL A 150 -18.66 13.00 -1.83
N TYR A 151 -18.33 14.13 -1.22
CA TYR A 151 -18.21 14.27 0.22
C TYR A 151 -19.42 15.02 0.76
N LEU A 152 -20.16 14.44 1.72
CA LEU A 152 -21.35 15.05 2.32
C LEU A 152 -21.08 15.36 3.79
N PHE A 153 -21.27 16.61 4.20
CA PHE A 153 -21.02 17.05 5.57
C PHE A 153 -22.35 17.31 6.28
N TYR A 154 -22.54 16.72 7.45
CA TYR A 154 -23.80 16.77 8.19
C TYR A 154 -23.63 17.30 9.60
N ASN A 155 -24.68 17.95 10.08
CA ASN A 155 -24.99 18.06 11.50
C ASN A 155 -26.19 17.18 11.84
N PHE A 156 -26.32 16.81 13.11
CA PHE A 156 -27.53 16.20 13.67
C PHE A 156 -27.95 16.98 14.91
N ASN A 157 -29.26 17.10 15.10
CA ASN A 157 -29.85 17.96 16.11
C ASN A 157 -29.61 17.47 17.54
N ASP A 158 -29.55 16.16 17.74
CA ASP A 158 -29.42 15.55 19.05
C ASP A 158 -28.76 14.17 19.01
N GLN A 159 -28.53 13.61 20.20
CA GLN A 159 -27.96 12.29 20.38
C GLN A 159 -28.79 11.17 19.72
N ALA A 160 -30.13 11.29 19.76
CA ALA A 160 -31.03 10.24 19.31
C ALA A 160 -31.04 10.11 17.78
N SER A 161 -31.18 11.24 17.08
CA SER A 161 -31.11 11.36 15.62
C SER A 161 -29.76 10.86 15.08
N GLY A 162 -28.65 11.33 15.66
CA GLY A 162 -27.31 10.89 15.27
C GLY A 162 -27.10 9.38 15.43
N ARG A 163 -27.53 8.80 16.56
CA ARG A 163 -27.43 7.35 16.80
C ARG A 163 -28.35 6.52 15.91
N ALA A 164 -29.57 7.00 15.64
CA ALA A 164 -30.51 6.32 14.76
C ALA A 164 -29.99 6.29 13.32
N TRP A 165 -29.46 7.42 12.84
CA TRP A 165 -28.80 7.52 11.53
C TRP A 165 -27.60 6.58 11.42
N LEU A 166 -26.65 6.63 12.36
CA LEU A 166 -25.47 5.76 12.35
C LEU A 166 -25.88 4.28 12.34
N LYS A 167 -26.88 3.88 13.13
CA LYS A 167 -27.35 2.49 13.18
C LYS A 167 -27.85 2.00 11.81
N GLU A 168 -28.58 2.83 11.09
CA GLU A 168 -29.08 2.48 9.75
C GLU A 168 -28.02 2.64 8.65
N LEU A 169 -26.97 3.42 8.89
CA LEU A 169 -25.84 3.60 7.97
C LEU A 169 -24.88 2.38 7.95
N ILE A 170 -24.73 1.66 9.07
CA ILE A 170 -23.76 0.55 9.22
C ILE A 170 -23.71 -0.42 8.02
N PRO A 171 -24.84 -0.90 7.46
CA PRO A 171 -24.81 -1.85 6.34
C PRO A 171 -24.18 -1.31 5.06
N PHE A 172 -24.10 0.02 4.90
CA PHE A 172 -23.53 0.68 3.73
C PHE A 172 -22.03 0.93 3.84
N ILE A 173 -21.46 0.84 5.04
CA ILE A 173 -20.06 1.14 5.29
C ILE A 173 -19.15 0.06 4.69
N ALA A 174 -18.27 0.50 3.81
CA ALA A 174 -17.29 -0.35 3.15
C ALA A 174 -16.20 -0.79 4.16
N LYS A 175 -15.93 -2.09 4.21
CA LYS A 175 -14.92 -2.68 5.08
C LYS A 175 -13.63 -2.94 4.31
N THR A 176 -12.50 -2.92 5.00
CA THR A 176 -11.18 -3.21 4.38
C THR A 176 -11.20 -4.53 3.62
N LYS A 177 -11.75 -5.61 4.18
CA LYS A 177 -11.86 -6.90 3.48
C LYS A 177 -12.57 -6.82 2.12
N ASP A 178 -13.67 -6.08 2.06
CA ASP A 178 -14.51 -6.02 0.85
C ASP A 178 -13.80 -5.20 -0.24
N VAL A 179 -13.20 -4.07 0.16
CA VAL A 179 -12.43 -3.20 -0.74
C VAL A 179 -11.15 -3.90 -1.22
N VAL A 180 -10.44 -4.62 -0.35
CA VAL A 180 -9.29 -5.45 -0.74
C VAL A 180 -9.70 -6.49 -1.77
N THR A 181 -10.77 -7.24 -1.49
CA THR A 181 -11.27 -8.29 -2.39
C THR A 181 -11.57 -7.73 -3.78
N PHE A 182 -12.22 -6.56 -3.83
CA PHE A 182 -12.48 -5.86 -5.09
C PHE A 182 -11.19 -5.39 -5.77
N ASN A 183 -10.30 -4.73 -5.04
CA ASN A 183 -9.05 -4.17 -5.58
C ASN A 183 -8.13 -5.25 -6.16
N ASP A 184 -8.04 -6.41 -5.51
CA ASP A 184 -7.28 -7.56 -6.00
C ASP A 184 -7.88 -8.10 -7.30
N ALA A 185 -9.21 -8.29 -7.33
CA ALA A 185 -9.92 -8.73 -8.54
C ALA A 185 -9.77 -7.74 -9.70
N PHE A 186 -9.84 -6.43 -9.41
CA PHE A 186 -9.66 -5.37 -10.39
C PHE A 186 -8.24 -5.35 -10.93
N SER A 187 -7.24 -5.43 -10.06
CA SER A 187 -5.83 -5.46 -10.46
C SER A 187 -5.52 -6.67 -11.33
N ALA A 188 -6.03 -7.86 -10.97
CA ALA A 188 -5.88 -9.08 -11.76
C ALA A 188 -6.56 -8.97 -13.13
N ALA A 189 -7.80 -8.47 -13.18
CA ALA A 189 -8.53 -8.27 -14.43
C ALA A 189 -7.86 -7.23 -15.34
N ARG A 190 -7.35 -6.14 -14.76
CA ARG A 190 -6.59 -5.11 -15.49
C ARG A 190 -5.29 -5.66 -16.06
N ALA A 191 -4.55 -6.46 -15.28
CA ALA A 191 -3.35 -7.14 -15.76
C ALA A 191 -3.66 -8.09 -16.93
N ALA A 192 -4.75 -8.87 -16.83
CA ALA A 192 -5.21 -9.73 -17.92
C ALA A 192 -5.70 -8.95 -19.16
N ASN A 193 -6.11 -7.69 -18.98
CA ASN A 193 -6.60 -6.79 -20.02
C ASN A 193 -5.53 -5.80 -20.53
N HIS A 194 -4.25 -6.18 -20.46
CA HIS A 194 -3.10 -5.40 -20.94
C HIS A 194 -3.03 -3.98 -20.33
N GLY A 195 -3.42 -3.84 -19.07
CA GLY A 195 -3.37 -2.56 -18.35
C GLY A 195 -4.62 -1.69 -18.53
N ASN A 196 -5.61 -2.11 -19.31
CA ASN A 196 -6.88 -1.40 -19.46
C ASN A 196 -7.86 -1.76 -18.35
N ASP A 197 -8.58 -0.76 -17.84
CA ASP A 197 -9.56 -0.95 -16.77
C ASP A 197 -10.68 -1.92 -17.21
N PRO A 198 -11.06 -2.92 -16.38
CA PRO A 198 -12.10 -3.88 -16.70
C PRO A 198 -13.49 -3.20 -16.71
N PRO A 199 -14.23 -3.21 -17.85
CA PRO A 199 -15.44 -2.40 -18.01
C PRO A 199 -16.62 -2.83 -17.11
N ASN A 200 -16.64 -4.09 -16.70
CA ASN A 200 -17.75 -4.70 -15.94
C ASN A 200 -17.46 -4.85 -14.44
N LEU A 201 -16.28 -4.43 -13.98
CA LEU A 201 -15.92 -4.54 -12.56
C LEU A 201 -15.96 -3.14 -11.94
N LYS A 202 -17.14 -2.80 -11.42
CA LYS A 202 -17.44 -1.50 -10.82
C LYS A 202 -17.87 -1.68 -9.37
N ALA A 203 -17.59 -0.67 -8.54
CA ALA A 203 -18.03 -0.60 -7.17
C ALA A 203 -18.42 0.83 -6.79
N THR A 204 -19.25 0.92 -5.75
CA THR A 204 -19.55 2.16 -5.04
C THR A 204 -19.32 1.91 -3.56
N TRP A 205 -18.52 2.76 -2.93
CA TRP A 205 -18.10 2.62 -1.54
C TRP A 205 -18.56 3.82 -0.71
N VAL A 206 -18.85 3.56 0.57
CA VAL A 206 -19.21 4.59 1.55
C VAL A 206 -18.33 4.43 2.78
N ASN A 207 -17.74 5.52 3.24
CA ASN A 207 -17.04 5.65 4.51
C ASN A 207 -17.65 6.79 5.33
N VAL A 208 -17.64 6.69 6.66
CA VAL A 208 -18.10 7.74 7.57
C VAL A 208 -17.00 8.13 8.56
N SER A 209 -16.87 9.42 8.82
CA SER A 209 -16.06 9.97 9.90
C SER A 209 -16.88 10.91 10.78
N LEU A 210 -16.45 11.06 12.03
CA LEU A 210 -17.11 11.89 13.05
C LEU A 210 -16.13 12.93 13.56
N THR A 211 -16.57 14.18 13.68
CA THR A 211 -15.79 15.25 14.30
C THR A 211 -15.92 15.17 15.82
N PHE A 212 -15.04 15.87 16.54
CA PHE A 212 -15.16 15.96 17.99
C PHE A 212 -16.49 16.58 18.45
N SER A 213 -17.03 17.58 17.75
CA SER A 213 -18.35 18.13 18.06
C SER A 213 -19.48 17.13 17.81
N GLY A 214 -19.37 16.30 16.77
CA GLY A 214 -20.28 15.18 16.54
C GLY A 214 -20.23 14.14 17.67
N LEU A 215 -19.03 13.75 18.10
CA LEU A 215 -18.86 12.81 19.22
C LEU A 215 -19.39 13.38 20.54
N THR A 216 -19.16 14.67 20.81
CA THR A 216 -19.71 15.40 21.96
C THR A 216 -21.24 15.32 21.98
N THR A 217 -21.88 15.48 20.82
CA THR A 217 -23.34 15.33 20.68
C THR A 217 -23.80 13.88 20.86
N LEU A 218 -23.02 12.89 20.39
CA LEU A 218 -23.36 11.46 20.51
C LEU A 218 -23.16 10.86 21.91
N PHE A 219 -22.19 11.34 22.68
CA PHE A 219 -21.87 10.85 24.02
C PHE A 219 -22.38 11.74 25.16
N ASN A 220 -22.90 12.92 24.84
CA ASN A 220 -23.09 14.08 25.73
C ASN A 220 -21.77 14.75 26.11
N ALA A 221 -21.78 16.09 26.14
CA ALA A 221 -20.58 16.91 26.32
C ALA A 221 -19.82 16.67 27.63
N ASN A 222 -20.53 16.33 28.69
CA ASN A 222 -19.94 16.08 30.01
C ASN A 222 -19.60 14.60 30.26
N SER A 223 -19.61 13.77 29.22
CA SER A 223 -19.25 12.36 29.35
C SER A 223 -17.75 12.20 29.57
N LYS A 224 -17.37 11.18 30.33
CA LYS A 224 -15.97 10.81 30.55
C LYS A 224 -15.25 10.50 29.23
N ALA A 225 -15.95 9.93 28.25
CA ALA A 225 -15.41 9.71 26.90
C ALA A 225 -15.00 11.03 26.22
N THR A 226 -15.82 12.09 26.33
CA THR A 226 -15.51 13.39 25.72
C THR A 226 -14.28 14.02 26.37
N SER A 227 -14.16 13.99 27.71
CA SER A 227 -12.97 14.48 28.39
C SER A 227 -11.72 13.66 28.10
N ASP A 228 -11.86 12.33 27.98
CA ASP A 228 -10.74 11.43 27.68
C ASP A 228 -10.22 11.67 26.25
N ILE A 229 -11.11 11.91 25.28
CA ILE A 229 -10.72 12.30 23.91
C ILE A 229 -9.97 13.63 23.92
N SER A 230 -10.47 14.67 24.60
CA SER A 230 -9.79 15.97 24.65
C SER A 230 -8.40 15.88 25.28
N ALA A 231 -8.22 15.03 26.28
CA ALA A 231 -6.95 14.86 26.96
C ALA A 231 -5.92 14.10 26.10
N LEU A 232 -6.36 13.05 25.41
CA LEU A 232 -5.47 12.19 24.62
C LEU A 232 -5.25 12.70 23.19
N PHE A 233 -6.23 13.40 22.61
CA PHE A 233 -6.22 13.87 21.22
C PHE A 233 -6.56 15.37 21.13
N PRO A 234 -5.76 16.25 21.76
CA PRO A 234 -6.09 17.66 21.87
C PRO A 234 -6.27 18.35 20.51
N HIS A 235 -5.45 18.03 19.49
CA HIS A 235 -5.60 18.63 18.16
C HIS A 235 -6.88 18.21 17.44
N PHE A 236 -7.31 16.96 17.60
CA PHE A 236 -8.61 16.51 17.08
C PHE A 236 -9.76 17.20 17.81
N ALA A 237 -9.66 17.36 19.13
CA ALA A 237 -10.67 18.04 19.93
C ALA A 237 -10.75 19.56 19.65
N GLN A 238 -9.61 20.20 19.39
CA GLN A 238 -9.54 21.61 19.00
C GLN A 238 -10.17 21.88 17.62
N GLY A 239 -10.05 20.92 16.70
CA GLY A 239 -10.49 21.09 15.31
C GLY A 239 -9.55 21.97 14.47
N PRO A 240 -9.86 22.17 13.18
CA PRO A 240 -8.92 22.74 12.21
C PRO A 240 -8.83 24.27 12.21
N ALA A 241 -9.71 24.96 12.96
CA ALA A 241 -9.88 26.41 12.88
C ALA A 241 -9.43 27.16 14.15
N SER A 242 -8.69 26.51 15.05
CA SER A 242 -8.06 27.19 16.18
C SER A 242 -6.90 28.09 15.72
N ASP A 243 -6.59 29.15 16.46
CA ASP A 243 -5.45 30.04 16.15
C ASP A 243 -4.14 29.24 16.07
N GLU A 244 -3.98 28.25 16.95
CA GLU A 244 -2.82 27.34 16.97
C GLU A 244 -2.75 26.49 15.70
N SER A 245 -3.85 25.82 15.31
CA SER A 245 -3.88 24.95 14.13
C SER A 245 -3.74 25.73 12.83
N THR A 246 -4.42 26.87 12.70
CA THR A 246 -4.32 27.73 11.51
C THR A 246 -2.92 28.31 11.35
N PHE A 247 -2.29 28.74 12.44
CA PHE A 247 -0.90 29.19 12.42
C PHE A 247 0.06 28.07 12.02
N ALA A 248 -0.07 26.89 12.64
CA ALA A 248 0.79 25.73 12.38
C ALA A 248 0.66 25.23 10.93
N ASN A 249 -0.55 25.23 10.38
CA ASN A 249 -0.83 24.83 9.00
C ASN A 249 -0.44 25.90 7.96
N GLY A 250 -0.05 27.10 8.40
CA GLY A 250 0.28 28.20 7.50
C GLY A 250 -0.94 28.85 6.83
N ASP A 251 -2.17 28.51 7.27
CA ASP A 251 -3.40 29.16 6.84
C ASP A 251 -3.55 30.51 7.57
N LYS A 252 -2.63 31.43 7.25
CA LYS A 252 -2.53 32.76 7.88
C LYS A 252 -3.47 33.77 7.19
N ASP A 253 -3.50 34.99 7.73
CA ASP A 253 -4.39 36.13 7.38
C ASP A 253 -5.72 36.23 8.12
N PHE A 254 -5.81 35.68 9.34
CA PHE A 254 -6.91 36.00 10.26
C PHE A 254 -7.02 37.54 10.41
N ASN A 255 -8.15 38.10 9.98
CA ASN A 255 -8.41 39.54 9.99
C ASN A 255 -7.41 40.44 9.22
N ASN A 256 -6.69 39.95 8.20
CA ASN A 256 -5.86 40.84 7.37
C ASN A 256 -6.77 41.83 6.59
N PRO A 257 -6.79 43.13 6.96
CA PRO A 257 -7.72 44.09 6.36
C PRO A 257 -7.36 44.42 4.90
N ASN A 258 -6.15 44.04 4.45
CA ASN A 258 -5.67 44.34 3.11
C ASN A 258 -6.08 43.30 2.07
N ASN A 259 -6.57 42.13 2.49
CA ASN A 259 -7.11 41.13 1.57
C ASN A 259 -8.23 40.30 2.23
N PRO A 260 -9.41 40.91 2.47
CA PRO A 260 -10.54 40.21 3.09
C PRO A 260 -11.06 39.02 2.26
N ASN A 261 -10.68 38.92 0.99
CA ASN A 261 -11.11 37.86 0.07
C ASN A 261 -10.07 36.73 -0.07
N ASN A 262 -9.00 36.71 0.73
CA ASN A 262 -8.02 35.63 0.67
C ASN A 262 -8.72 34.28 1.01
N PRO A 263 -8.76 33.29 0.09
CA PRO A 263 -9.39 32.00 0.36
C PRO A 263 -8.68 31.19 1.45
N SER A 264 -7.42 31.49 1.77
CA SER A 264 -6.68 30.87 2.88
C SER A 264 -7.09 31.41 4.25
N ASN A 265 -7.75 32.58 4.31
CA ASN A 265 -8.27 33.12 5.57
C ASN A 265 -9.39 32.19 6.09
N PRO A 266 -9.30 31.69 7.34
CA PRO A 266 -10.30 30.80 7.93
C PRO A 266 -11.75 31.32 7.89
N ASN A 267 -11.95 32.64 7.90
CA ASN A 267 -13.27 33.24 7.78
C ASN A 267 -13.91 33.04 6.40
N ASN A 268 -13.12 32.70 5.38
CA ASN A 268 -13.58 32.46 4.01
C ASN A 268 -13.66 30.96 3.66
N TRP A 269 -13.31 30.07 4.60
CA TRP A 269 -13.41 28.63 4.38
C TRP A 269 -14.85 28.21 4.16
N LYS A 270 -15.04 27.22 3.28
CA LYS A 270 -16.37 26.67 2.98
C LYS A 270 -16.91 25.75 4.07
N PHE A 271 -16.01 25.16 4.86
CA PHE A 271 -16.33 24.29 5.98
C PHE A 271 -15.18 24.30 7.01
N GLY A 272 -15.42 23.73 8.19
CA GLY A 272 -14.40 23.50 9.22
C GLY A 272 -14.05 24.71 10.09
N ARG A 273 -14.45 25.92 9.68
CA ARG A 273 -14.30 27.14 10.50
C ARG A 273 -15.15 27.09 11.77
N ASP A 274 -16.38 26.63 11.60
CA ASP A 274 -17.36 26.49 12.66
C ASP A 274 -17.42 25.01 13.10
N ASN A 275 -17.68 24.77 14.38
CA ASN A 275 -17.82 23.42 14.93
C ASN A 275 -19.18 22.77 14.59
N ASN A 276 -19.81 23.20 13.49
CA ASN A 276 -21.17 22.82 13.08
C ASN A 276 -21.24 21.53 12.25
N ILE A 277 -20.11 20.96 11.84
CA ILE A 277 -20.06 19.66 11.17
C ILE A 277 -19.87 18.59 12.24
N HIS A 278 -20.75 17.60 12.27
CA HIS A 278 -20.70 16.46 13.18
C HIS A 278 -20.19 15.18 12.51
N ALA A 279 -20.51 15.00 11.23
CA ALA A 279 -20.16 13.81 10.47
C ALA A 279 -19.85 14.16 9.01
N MET A 280 -19.05 13.32 8.38
CA MET A 280 -18.79 13.37 6.95
C MET A 280 -18.99 11.97 6.34
N LEU A 281 -19.68 11.91 5.21
CA LEU A 281 -19.68 10.74 4.33
C LEU A 281 -18.71 10.97 3.18
N ASN A 282 -17.87 9.97 2.90
CA ASN A 282 -17.06 9.86 1.69
C ASN A 282 -17.69 8.77 0.82
N ILE A 283 -18.27 9.16 -0.30
CA ILE A 283 -18.92 8.26 -1.25
C ILE A 283 -18.14 8.29 -2.54
N GLN A 284 -17.66 7.14 -3.01
CA GLN A 284 -16.91 7.08 -4.26
C GLN A 284 -17.39 5.94 -5.15
N ALA A 285 -17.35 6.14 -6.47
CA ALA A 285 -17.76 5.12 -7.44
C ALA A 285 -16.95 5.17 -8.74
N ASP A 286 -16.90 4.04 -9.45
CA ASP A 286 -16.34 3.97 -10.79
C ASP A 286 -17.25 4.64 -11.84
N ASP A 287 -18.57 4.68 -11.60
CA ASP A 287 -19.56 5.23 -12.51
C ASP A 287 -20.28 6.44 -11.88
N PRO A 288 -20.39 7.57 -12.59
CA PRO A 288 -21.03 8.77 -12.05
C PRO A 288 -22.53 8.58 -11.79
N LYS A 289 -23.22 7.67 -12.51
CA LYS A 289 -24.64 7.37 -12.25
C LYS A 289 -24.82 6.58 -10.97
N ASP A 290 -23.95 5.60 -10.73
CA ASP A 290 -23.97 4.80 -9.50
C ASP A 290 -23.64 5.69 -8.29
N LEU A 291 -22.68 6.61 -8.45
CA LEU A 291 -22.36 7.64 -7.46
C LEU A 291 -23.60 8.49 -7.14
N GLN A 292 -24.24 9.06 -8.16
CA GLN A 292 -25.40 9.92 -7.96
C GLN A 292 -26.55 9.18 -7.26
N ALA A 293 -26.82 7.92 -7.66
CA ALA A 293 -27.84 7.10 -7.02
C ALA A 293 -27.50 6.85 -5.54
N LYS A 294 -26.24 6.54 -5.21
CA LYS A 294 -25.81 6.33 -3.82
C LYS A 294 -25.86 7.61 -3.00
N VAL A 295 -25.47 8.75 -3.57
CA VAL A 295 -25.58 10.07 -2.91
C VAL A 295 -27.03 10.36 -2.55
N GLN A 296 -27.96 10.16 -3.48
CA GLN A 296 -29.39 10.35 -3.22
C GLN A 296 -29.91 9.41 -2.11
N GLU A 297 -29.48 8.15 -2.11
CA GLU A 297 -29.84 7.19 -1.06
C GLU A 297 -29.32 7.64 0.32
N MET A 298 -28.06 8.09 0.40
CA MET A 298 -27.45 8.56 1.65
C MET A 298 -28.06 9.88 2.14
N GLN A 299 -28.41 10.79 1.25
CA GLN A 299 -29.15 12.01 1.58
C GLN A 299 -30.55 11.70 2.08
N ALA A 300 -31.27 10.76 1.44
CA ALA A 300 -32.59 10.33 1.89
C ALA A 300 -32.52 9.70 3.29
N LEU A 301 -31.48 8.90 3.56
CA LEU A 301 -31.22 8.32 4.88
C LEU A 301 -30.94 9.40 5.93
N ALA A 302 -30.11 10.40 5.62
CA ALA A 302 -29.84 11.52 6.51
C ALA A 302 -31.12 12.33 6.81
N ASN A 303 -31.89 12.67 5.77
CA ASN A 303 -33.15 13.41 5.89
C ASN A 303 -34.20 12.66 6.72
N LYS A 304 -34.28 11.32 6.57
CA LYS A 304 -35.18 10.47 7.37
C LYS A 304 -34.94 10.63 8.88
N HIS A 305 -33.69 10.84 9.29
CA HIS A 305 -33.31 11.02 10.70
C HIS A 305 -33.14 12.49 11.09
N GLY A 306 -33.52 13.43 10.23
CA GLY A 306 -33.50 14.86 10.51
C GLY A 306 -32.10 15.48 10.61
N LEU A 307 -31.11 14.90 9.93
CA LEU A 307 -29.78 15.52 9.79
C LEU A 307 -29.87 16.71 8.82
N HIS A 308 -29.08 17.76 9.07
CA HIS A 308 -28.94 18.87 8.14
C HIS A 308 -27.61 18.78 7.39
N GLN A 309 -27.66 18.80 6.05
CA GLN A 309 -26.46 18.91 5.22
C GLN A 309 -25.89 20.32 5.36
N VAL A 310 -24.65 20.41 5.84
CA VAL A 310 -23.92 21.67 6.03
C VAL A 310 -23.22 22.08 4.73
N PHE A 311 -22.63 21.10 4.03
CA PHE A 311 -21.86 21.31 2.83
C PHE A 311 -21.75 20.00 2.03
N ASP A 312 -21.38 20.10 0.77
CA ASP A 312 -20.97 18.99 -0.08
C ASP A 312 -19.83 19.39 -1.02
N GLN A 313 -19.03 18.43 -1.41
CA GLN A 313 -17.91 18.64 -2.33
C GLN A 313 -17.80 17.48 -3.31
N ASP A 314 -17.90 17.80 -4.60
CA ASP A 314 -17.59 16.86 -5.68
C ASP A 314 -16.09 16.69 -5.84
N GLY A 315 -15.66 15.48 -6.18
CA GLY A 315 -14.30 15.14 -6.56
C GLY A 315 -14.30 14.20 -7.76
N ALA A 316 -13.32 14.35 -8.65
CA ALA A 316 -13.14 13.43 -9.77
C ALA A 316 -11.68 13.39 -10.21
N THR A 317 -11.25 12.24 -10.72
CA THR A 317 -9.98 12.13 -11.43
C THR A 317 -10.00 13.05 -12.66
N LEU A 318 -8.88 13.73 -12.93
CA LEU A 318 -8.74 14.54 -14.13
C LEU A 318 -8.87 13.69 -15.42
N PRO A 319 -9.50 14.20 -16.48
CA PRO A 319 -9.74 13.43 -17.69
C PRO A 319 -8.49 13.32 -18.59
N GLY A 320 -8.51 12.35 -19.50
CA GLY A 320 -7.54 12.23 -20.59
C GLY A 320 -6.11 12.02 -20.10
N ALA A 321 -5.16 12.76 -20.68
CA ALA A 321 -3.73 12.63 -20.37
C ALA A 321 -3.37 13.00 -18.92
N LEU A 322 -4.25 13.72 -18.22
CA LEU A 322 -4.06 14.08 -16.82
C LEU A 322 -4.63 13.04 -15.85
N LYS A 323 -5.13 11.89 -16.32
CA LYS A 323 -5.61 10.82 -15.42
C LYS A 323 -4.51 10.41 -14.43
N GLY A 324 -4.81 10.53 -13.14
CA GLY A 324 -3.87 10.28 -12.04
C GLY A 324 -2.78 11.35 -11.86
N HIS A 325 -3.00 12.57 -12.35
CA HIS A 325 -2.22 13.76 -12.02
C HIS A 325 -3.08 14.75 -11.23
N GLU A 326 -2.44 15.60 -10.42
CA GLU A 326 -3.09 16.75 -9.77
C GLU A 326 -3.13 17.97 -10.72
N HIS A 327 -3.74 19.10 -10.29
CA HIS A 327 -4.04 20.22 -11.20
C HIS A 327 -2.82 20.99 -11.72
N PHE A 328 -1.67 20.98 -11.03
CA PHE A 328 -0.41 21.52 -11.57
C PHE A 328 0.20 20.60 -12.64
N GLY A 329 -0.31 19.37 -12.77
CA GLY A 329 0.01 18.39 -13.78
C GLY A 329 1.06 17.38 -13.36
N PHE A 330 1.30 17.19 -12.06
CA PHE A 330 2.22 16.19 -11.52
C PHE A 330 1.48 14.90 -11.20
N LYS A 331 2.10 13.76 -11.53
CA LYS A 331 1.61 12.44 -11.16
C LYS A 331 1.52 12.35 -9.64
N ASP A 332 0.35 11.95 -9.15
CA ASP A 332 0.06 11.87 -7.72
C ASP A 332 -0.26 10.43 -7.28
N GLY A 333 -0.27 10.18 -5.97
CA GLY A 333 -0.58 8.88 -5.36
C GLY A 333 0.52 7.83 -5.56
N ILE A 334 1.77 8.26 -5.76
CA ILE A 334 2.91 7.38 -6.04
C ILE A 334 3.45 6.71 -4.77
N SER A 335 3.77 7.52 -3.75
CA SER A 335 4.47 7.05 -2.55
C SER A 335 3.52 7.02 -1.37
N GLN A 336 3.31 5.82 -0.83
CA GLN A 336 2.56 5.54 0.39
C GLN A 336 3.40 4.60 1.25
N PRO A 337 3.32 4.67 2.59
CA PRO A 337 4.00 3.69 3.43
C PRO A 337 3.39 2.30 3.26
N GLY A 338 4.22 1.27 3.36
CA GLY A 338 3.73 -0.10 3.57
C GLY A 338 3.25 -0.26 5.01
N VAL A 339 2.19 -1.03 5.22
CA VAL A 339 1.58 -1.22 6.53
C VAL A 339 1.76 -2.65 7.02
N ALA A 340 2.37 -2.81 8.20
CA ALA A 340 2.58 -4.10 8.84
C ALA A 340 1.25 -4.86 9.02
N GLY A 341 1.21 -6.14 8.63
CA GLY A 341 -0.01 -6.94 8.71
C GLY A 341 -1.07 -6.62 7.65
N PHE A 342 -0.79 -5.68 6.73
CA PHE A 342 -1.60 -5.41 5.55
C PHE A 342 -0.82 -5.65 4.24
N ASP A 343 0.41 -5.16 4.14
CA ASP A 343 1.28 -5.35 2.97
C ASP A 343 2.27 -6.50 3.18
N SER A 344 2.58 -7.21 2.10
CA SER A 344 3.58 -8.27 2.09
C SER A 344 4.98 -7.68 2.15
N VAL A 345 5.82 -8.17 3.07
CA VAL A 345 7.24 -7.82 3.17
C VAL A 345 8.06 -8.64 2.18
N ASP A 346 9.07 -8.04 1.56
CA ASP A 346 10.03 -8.76 0.71
C ASP A 346 10.90 -9.72 1.54
N PRO A 347 10.85 -11.05 1.30
CA PRO A 347 11.64 -12.02 2.06
C PRO A 347 13.14 -11.99 1.73
N HIS A 348 13.53 -11.36 0.62
CA HIS A 348 14.91 -11.26 0.15
C HIS A 348 15.57 -9.93 0.51
N ASP A 349 14.87 -9.09 1.25
CA ASP A 349 15.38 -7.84 1.78
C ASP A 349 15.71 -8.00 3.28
N PRO A 350 16.93 -8.46 3.62
CA PRO A 350 17.37 -8.53 5.01
C PRO A 350 17.65 -7.11 5.48
N ASN A 351 16.60 -6.37 5.86
CA ASN A 351 16.78 -4.97 6.21
C ASN A 351 17.71 -4.85 7.43
N LYS A 352 18.88 -4.25 7.21
CA LYS A 352 19.88 -3.93 8.25
C LYS A 352 19.71 -2.51 8.79
N ASN A 353 18.68 -1.79 8.35
CA ASN A 353 18.39 -0.44 8.80
C ASN A 353 17.72 -0.47 10.19
N PRO A 354 18.37 0.02 11.26
CA PRO A 354 17.76 0.11 12.58
C PRO A 354 16.50 0.98 12.62
N GLN A 355 16.32 1.87 11.64
CA GLN A 355 15.19 2.78 11.50
C GLN A 355 14.03 2.23 10.64
N ALA A 356 14.22 1.13 9.91
CA ALA A 356 13.17 0.46 9.12
C ALA A 356 13.11 -1.04 9.45
N PRO A 357 12.75 -1.40 10.70
CA PRO A 357 12.97 -2.74 11.23
C PRO A 357 12.14 -3.83 10.55
N LEU A 358 11.10 -3.48 9.80
CA LEU A 358 10.16 -4.43 9.17
C LEU A 358 10.45 -4.73 7.69
N GLY A 359 11.45 -4.09 7.09
CA GLY A 359 11.75 -4.28 5.66
C GLY A 359 10.95 -3.38 4.72
N HIS A 360 10.95 -3.75 3.44
CA HIS A 360 10.21 -3.04 2.39
C HIS A 360 9.09 -3.92 1.82
N VAL A 361 8.10 -3.28 1.19
CA VAL A 361 6.98 -3.96 0.53
C VAL A 361 7.48 -4.77 -0.66
N LEU A 362 7.06 -6.04 -0.71
CA LEU A 362 7.37 -6.97 -1.79
C LEU A 362 6.96 -6.38 -3.15
N GLY A 363 7.92 -6.33 -4.08
CA GLY A 363 7.68 -5.80 -5.42
C GLY A 363 7.56 -4.28 -5.51
N SER A 364 7.79 -3.54 -4.42
CA SER A 364 7.82 -2.08 -4.38
C SER A 364 9.10 -1.56 -3.70
N PRO A 365 10.27 -1.67 -4.37
CA PRO A 365 11.56 -1.32 -3.76
C PRO A 365 11.57 0.11 -3.21
N GLY A 366 12.02 0.29 -1.97
CA GLY A 366 12.04 1.60 -1.31
C GLY A 366 10.77 2.01 -0.61
N THR A 367 9.71 1.20 -0.67
CA THR A 367 8.50 1.41 0.14
C THR A 367 8.68 0.73 1.49
N GLU A 368 9.06 1.50 2.51
CA GLU A 368 9.27 0.97 3.86
C GLU A 368 7.95 0.48 4.46
N VAL A 369 8.00 -0.66 5.15
CA VAL A 369 6.89 -1.16 5.96
C VAL A 369 7.03 -0.62 7.36
N ILE A 370 5.96 -0.01 7.87
CA ILE A 370 5.89 0.53 9.23
C ILE A 370 4.74 -0.08 10.01
N GLN A 371 4.84 0.00 11.34
CA GLN A 371 3.85 -0.53 12.26
C GLN A 371 2.46 0.10 12.02
N ALA A 372 1.41 -0.73 12.02
CA ALA A 372 0.05 -0.28 11.69
C ALA A 372 -0.55 0.72 12.69
N GLY A 373 -0.07 0.71 13.94
CA GLY A 373 -0.50 1.60 15.01
C GLY A 373 -0.16 3.07 14.78
N GLU A 374 0.74 3.39 13.84
CA GLU A 374 0.96 4.78 13.41
C GLU A 374 -0.29 5.38 12.73
N PHE A 375 -1.22 4.53 12.25
CA PHE A 375 -2.46 4.94 11.58
C PHE A 375 -3.74 4.33 12.17
N ILE A 376 -3.65 3.12 12.72
CA ILE A 376 -4.78 2.32 13.21
C ILE A 376 -4.77 2.27 14.73
N LEU A 377 -5.78 2.87 15.35
CA LEU A 377 -5.86 2.94 16.80
C LEU A 377 -5.95 1.55 17.44
N GLY A 378 -5.04 1.27 18.37
CA GLY A 378 -4.97 0.01 19.12
C GLY A 378 -4.18 -1.11 18.44
N GLU A 379 -3.58 -0.85 17.27
CA GLU A 379 -2.52 -1.69 16.71
C GLU A 379 -1.14 -1.34 17.30
N GLN A 380 -0.15 -2.18 17.04
CA GLN A 380 1.23 -1.96 17.48
C GLN A 380 1.81 -0.68 16.84
N VAL A 381 2.49 0.16 17.62
CA VAL A 381 3.22 1.36 17.16
C VAL A 381 4.72 1.09 17.00
N GLU A 382 5.45 1.97 16.32
CA GLU A 382 6.91 1.86 16.26
C GLU A 382 7.53 2.10 17.63
N ASN A 383 8.54 1.29 17.97
CA ASN A 383 9.32 1.50 19.19
C ASN A 383 10.38 2.59 18.96
N ASP A 384 9.94 3.85 18.92
CA ASP A 384 10.83 4.98 18.75
C ASP A 384 11.15 5.65 20.11
N PRO A 385 12.37 5.48 20.66
CA PRO A 385 12.76 6.09 21.93
C PRO A 385 12.83 7.62 21.87
N THR A 386 12.82 8.22 20.67
CA THR A 386 12.80 9.68 20.49
C THR A 386 11.39 10.27 20.65
N PHE A 387 10.34 9.44 20.53
CA PHE A 387 8.95 9.83 20.73
C PHE A 387 8.22 8.87 21.69
N PRO A 388 8.61 8.84 22.98
CA PRO A 388 8.03 7.92 23.97
C PRO A 388 6.52 8.12 24.18
N GLU A 389 6.00 9.28 23.78
CA GLU A 389 4.59 9.68 23.85
C GLU A 389 3.70 8.92 22.85
N ARG A 390 4.28 8.27 21.82
CA ARG A 390 3.54 7.47 20.83
C ARG A 390 3.07 6.13 21.36
N ASN A 391 3.65 5.65 22.45
CA ASN A 391 3.15 4.46 23.12
C ASN A 391 1.80 4.81 23.72
N PHE A 392 0.72 4.51 22.97
CA PHE A 392 -0.63 4.56 23.50
C PHE A 392 -0.63 3.87 24.87
N PRO A 393 -1.28 4.47 25.89
CA PRO A 393 -1.35 3.84 27.19
C PRO A 393 -1.82 2.39 27.03
N PRO A 394 -1.17 1.38 27.66
CA PRO A 394 -1.60 -0.02 27.56
C PRO A 394 -3.10 -0.22 27.91
N ASP A 395 -3.65 0.71 28.68
CA ASP A 395 -5.04 0.83 29.09
C ASP A 395 -5.94 1.62 28.12
N PHE A 396 -5.45 2.13 26.98
CA PHE A 396 -6.30 2.72 25.93
C PHE A 396 -7.43 1.75 25.52
N ILE A 397 -7.06 0.47 25.35
CA ILE A 397 -7.98 -0.64 25.04
C ILE A 397 -8.91 -0.95 26.23
N GLN A 398 -8.54 -0.58 27.46
CA GLN A 398 -9.32 -0.79 28.69
C GLN A 398 -10.06 0.48 29.16
N SER A 399 -9.93 1.58 28.44
CA SER A 399 -10.51 2.89 28.78
C SER A 399 -11.94 3.05 28.23
N ASN A 400 -12.56 4.20 28.51
CA ASN A 400 -13.84 4.60 27.88
C ASN A 400 -13.73 4.82 26.36
N LEU A 401 -12.53 4.70 25.79
CA LEU A 401 -12.23 4.89 24.37
C LEU A 401 -11.98 3.57 23.63
N SER A 402 -12.24 2.42 24.25
CA SER A 402 -12.08 1.10 23.60
C SER A 402 -12.87 0.95 22.29
N TRP A 403 -13.95 1.71 22.12
CA TRP A 403 -14.74 1.78 20.88
C TRP A 403 -14.00 2.44 19.70
N MET A 404 -12.93 3.21 19.96
CA MET A 404 -12.10 3.85 18.93
C MET A 404 -11.08 2.87 18.31
N LYS A 405 -10.91 1.68 18.89
CA LYS A 405 -10.03 0.64 18.35
C LYS A 405 -10.40 0.34 16.90
N GLU A 406 -9.39 0.10 16.07
CA GLU A 406 -9.53 -0.14 14.61
C GLU A 406 -10.08 1.07 13.83
N GLY A 407 -10.18 2.24 14.49
CA GLY A 407 -10.41 3.53 13.86
C GLY A 407 -9.11 4.21 13.42
N SER A 408 -9.27 5.32 12.70
CA SER A 408 -8.17 6.20 12.27
C SER A 408 -8.67 7.64 12.23
N PHE A 409 -7.75 8.61 12.34
CA PHE A 409 -8.07 10.02 12.19
C PHE A 409 -8.06 10.42 10.70
N GLN A 410 -9.17 10.96 10.22
CA GLN A 410 -9.25 11.52 8.87
C GLN A 410 -9.05 13.03 8.92
N VAL A 411 -8.05 13.52 8.21
CA VAL A 411 -7.82 14.96 8.00
C VAL A 411 -8.37 15.34 6.63
N VAL A 412 -9.20 16.39 6.60
CA VAL A 412 -9.83 16.87 5.35
C VAL A 412 -9.45 18.32 5.14
N ARG A 413 -8.83 18.60 3.99
CA ARG A 413 -8.49 19.95 3.55
C ARG A 413 -9.03 20.23 2.15
N ARG A 414 -9.64 21.40 1.98
CA ARG A 414 -10.04 21.90 0.66
C ARG A 414 -9.00 22.87 0.14
N LEU A 415 -8.10 22.37 -0.69
CA LEU A 415 -6.98 23.13 -1.25
C LEU A 415 -7.31 23.65 -2.64
N ASN A 416 -7.52 24.96 -2.77
CA ASN A 416 -7.62 25.57 -4.09
C ASN A 416 -6.23 25.72 -4.70
N GLN A 417 -6.04 25.25 -5.94
CA GLN A 417 -4.77 25.34 -6.64
C GLN A 417 -4.83 26.45 -7.70
N ASP A 418 -4.01 27.49 -7.54
CA ASP A 418 -3.86 28.54 -8.56
C ASP A 418 -2.89 28.08 -9.66
N VAL A 419 -3.42 27.33 -10.63
CA VAL A 419 -2.61 26.75 -11.71
C VAL A 419 -1.96 27.82 -12.59
N ALA A 420 -2.64 28.93 -12.83
CA ALA A 420 -2.08 30.04 -13.60
C ALA A 420 -0.96 30.73 -12.82
N GLY A 421 -1.21 31.08 -11.56
CA GLY A 421 -0.21 31.68 -10.68
C GLY A 421 1.01 30.79 -10.47
N TYR A 422 0.83 29.47 -10.34
CA TYR A 422 1.95 28.52 -10.29
C TYR A 422 2.82 28.61 -11.56
N ARG A 423 2.21 28.59 -12.74
CA ARG A 423 2.93 28.65 -14.03
C ARG A 423 3.70 29.97 -14.18
N ASP A 424 3.06 31.09 -13.83
CA ASP A 424 3.68 32.41 -13.90
C ASP A 424 4.81 32.56 -12.88
N GLY A 425 4.63 31.99 -11.68
CA GLY A 425 5.65 31.93 -10.63
C GLY A 425 6.87 31.14 -11.06
N ILE A 426 6.69 29.96 -11.64
CA ILE A 426 7.79 29.16 -12.20
C ILE A 426 8.51 29.94 -13.32
N ALA A 427 7.77 30.52 -14.26
CA ALA A 427 8.37 31.28 -15.36
C ALA A 427 9.19 32.48 -14.86
N SER A 428 8.70 33.18 -13.83
CA SER A 428 9.37 34.34 -13.24
C SER A 428 10.60 33.98 -12.42
N ALA A 429 10.64 32.76 -11.87
CA ALA A 429 11.75 32.26 -11.05
C ALA A 429 12.87 31.60 -11.88
N LEU A 430 12.73 31.52 -13.21
CA LEU A 430 13.75 30.90 -14.06
C LEU A 430 15.08 31.66 -14.02
N PRO A 431 16.22 30.94 -13.91
CA PRO A 431 17.54 31.54 -14.04
C PRO A 431 17.72 32.23 -15.40
N ALA A 432 18.27 33.45 -15.39
CA ALA A 432 18.51 34.23 -16.60
C ALA A 432 19.62 33.63 -17.50
N ASP A 433 20.43 32.71 -16.99
CA ASP A 433 21.52 32.05 -17.72
C ASP A 433 21.04 30.90 -18.62
N GLY A 434 19.74 30.56 -18.57
CA GLY A 434 19.15 29.48 -19.36
C GLY A 434 19.53 28.08 -18.87
N SER A 435 20.09 27.95 -17.67
CA SER A 435 20.50 26.66 -17.08
C SER A 435 19.33 25.72 -16.80
N MET A 436 18.10 26.24 -16.70
CA MET A 436 16.89 25.46 -16.46
C MET A 436 15.75 25.93 -17.34
N ASN A 437 14.86 24.99 -17.69
CA ASN A 437 13.55 25.29 -18.24
C ASN A 437 12.47 25.19 -17.16
N ALA A 438 11.24 25.62 -17.48
CA ALA A 438 10.12 25.63 -16.53
C ALA A 438 9.77 24.24 -15.99
N GLU A 439 9.96 23.19 -16.80
CA GLU A 439 9.66 21.82 -16.41
C GLU A 439 10.64 21.31 -15.35
N MET A 440 11.94 21.54 -15.56
CA MET A 440 13.00 21.20 -14.61
C MET A 440 12.87 21.98 -13.30
N LEU A 441 12.58 23.28 -13.35
CA LEU A 441 12.36 24.06 -12.14
C LEU A 441 11.12 23.55 -11.37
N GLY A 442 10.01 23.30 -12.08
CA GLY A 442 8.83 22.69 -11.48
C GLY A 442 9.13 21.35 -10.81
N ALA A 443 9.91 20.49 -11.47
CA ALA A 443 10.32 19.20 -10.92
C ALA A 443 11.19 19.34 -9.67
N LYS A 444 12.09 20.33 -9.62
CA LYS A 444 12.93 20.62 -8.44
C LYS A 444 12.15 21.21 -7.28
N VAL A 445 11.07 21.96 -7.54
CA VAL A 445 10.16 22.46 -6.50
C VAL A 445 9.35 21.32 -5.88
N VAL A 446 8.88 20.37 -6.69
CA VAL A 446 8.01 19.28 -6.24
C VAL A 446 8.81 18.06 -5.74
N GLY A 447 10.03 17.85 -6.23
CA GLY A 447 10.83 16.65 -6.00
C GLY A 447 10.62 15.54 -7.05
N ARG A 448 9.71 15.73 -8.00
CA ARG A 448 9.42 14.78 -9.09
C ARG A 448 9.08 15.53 -10.37
N TRP A 449 9.43 14.94 -11.51
CA TRP A 449 8.92 15.36 -12.81
C TRP A 449 7.41 15.12 -12.91
N LYS A 450 6.76 15.76 -13.89
CA LYS A 450 5.32 15.62 -14.09
C LYS A 450 4.90 14.17 -14.35
N SER A 451 5.75 13.38 -15.01
CA SER A 451 5.56 11.93 -15.20
C SER A 451 5.49 11.12 -13.90
N GLY A 452 6.03 11.67 -12.79
CA GLY A 452 6.26 10.97 -11.53
C GLY A 452 7.71 10.54 -11.31
N THR A 453 8.59 10.67 -12.32
CA THR A 453 10.01 10.34 -12.18
C THR A 453 10.64 11.15 -11.05
N PRO A 454 11.28 10.53 -10.04
CA PRO A 454 11.93 11.28 -8.97
C PRO A 454 13.19 11.98 -9.46
N ILE A 455 13.37 13.24 -9.05
CA ILE A 455 14.57 14.01 -9.44
C ILE A 455 15.86 13.41 -8.87
N ASP A 456 15.77 12.63 -7.79
CA ASP A 456 16.90 11.94 -7.19
C ASP A 456 17.49 10.85 -8.12
N LEU A 457 16.65 10.23 -8.96
CA LEU A 457 17.09 9.25 -9.96
C LEU A 457 17.38 9.88 -11.32
N SER A 458 16.74 11.01 -11.63
CA SER A 458 16.88 11.69 -12.91
C SER A 458 16.89 13.21 -12.71
N PRO A 459 18.02 13.80 -12.29
CA PRO A 459 18.08 15.18 -11.82
C PRO A 459 17.92 16.24 -12.91
N ASP A 460 18.20 15.87 -14.16
CA ASP A 460 18.36 16.81 -15.27
C ASP A 460 17.37 16.60 -16.42
N GLN A 461 16.67 15.46 -16.48
CA GLN A 461 15.69 15.18 -17.54
C GLN A 461 14.55 14.26 -17.08
N ASP A 462 13.37 14.39 -17.68
CA ASP A 462 12.26 13.46 -17.45
C ASP A 462 12.44 12.21 -18.34
N ASN A 463 12.83 11.11 -17.70
CA ASN A 463 13.06 9.84 -18.38
C ASN A 463 11.83 8.92 -18.39
N ASN A 464 10.66 9.39 -17.89
CA ASN A 464 9.47 8.57 -17.69
C ASN A 464 9.79 7.23 -16.99
N LEU A 465 10.67 7.27 -16.00
CA LEU A 465 11.00 6.08 -15.23
C LEU A 465 9.76 5.69 -14.41
N THR A 466 9.36 4.43 -14.52
CA THR A 466 8.43 3.85 -13.54
C THR A 466 9.23 3.54 -12.27
N ASP A 467 8.62 3.66 -11.08
CA ASP A 467 9.31 3.45 -9.79
C ASP A 467 9.97 2.05 -9.66
N ASN A 468 9.57 1.08 -10.51
CA ASN A 468 10.22 -0.23 -10.63
C ASN A 468 11.64 -0.17 -11.24
N ALA A 469 12.14 0.99 -11.64
CA ALA A 469 13.50 1.16 -12.18
C ALA A 469 14.62 1.10 -11.11
N ARG A 470 14.29 0.79 -9.84
CA ARG A 470 15.27 0.52 -8.77
C ARG A 470 15.98 -0.86 -8.89
N ILE A 471 15.97 -1.50 -10.06
CA ILE A 471 16.66 -2.80 -10.29
C ILE A 471 18.11 -2.57 -10.70
#